data_AF-A0A382XSW4-F1
#
_entry.id   AF-A0A382XSW4-F1
#
_cell.length_a   1.000
_cell.length_b   1.000
_cell.length_c   1.000
_cell.angle_alpha   90.00
_cell.angle_beta   90.00
_cell.angle_gamma   90.00
#
_symmetry.space_group_name_H-M   'P 1'
#
loop_
_entity.id
_entity.type
_entity.pdbx_description
1 polymer ?
#
loop_
_entity_poly.entity_id
_entity_poly.type
_entity_poly.pdbx_seq_one_letter_code
_entity_poly.pdbx_strand_id
1 'polypeptide(L)'
;MFYDTSNFKKPSPHLRDDRFHALVMLLPRESKRLLARAVLQIPEVRRVLEGGWFVISRGVTPAYILEELTGQSTDKANSTAGIVTKARLASVIEEDRLGPWVFKDGQLSET
;
A
#
# COMPACT_ATOMS: atom_id res chain seq x y z
N MET A 1 -15.71 -10.04 -11.66
CA MET A 1 -14.25 -10.21 -11.56
C MET A 1 -13.96 -11.61 -12.10
N PHE A 2 -13.35 -11.69 -13.27
CA PHE A 2 -13.34 -12.89 -14.14
C PHE A 2 -11.91 -13.42 -14.31
N TYR A 3 -11.41 -14.17 -13.33
CA TYR A 3 -10.20 -14.95 -13.54
C TYR A 3 -10.60 -16.40 -13.80
N ASP A 4 -10.12 -16.97 -14.89
CA ASP A 4 -10.27 -18.40 -15.17
C ASP A 4 -9.43 -19.20 -14.16
N THR A 5 -10.10 -19.82 -13.21
CA THR A 5 -9.48 -20.63 -12.17
C THR A 5 -9.41 -22.12 -12.54
N SER A 6 -9.80 -22.50 -13.76
CA SER A 6 -9.82 -23.90 -14.21
C SER A 6 -8.45 -24.58 -14.11
N ASN A 7 -7.36 -23.84 -14.29
CA ASN A 7 -5.99 -24.35 -14.14
C ASN A 7 -5.62 -24.70 -12.70
N PHE A 8 -6.25 -24.10 -11.69
CA PHE A 8 -6.07 -24.49 -10.29
C PHE A 8 -6.87 -25.75 -9.91
N LYS A 9 -7.81 -26.18 -10.76
CA LYS A 9 -8.64 -27.37 -10.54
C LYS A 9 -8.03 -28.64 -11.13
N LYS A 10 -7.02 -28.55 -12.00
CA LYS A 10 -6.43 -29.73 -12.64
C LYS A 10 -5.31 -30.32 -11.76
N PRO A 11 -5.36 -31.62 -11.42
CA PRO A 11 -4.26 -32.27 -10.72
C PRO A 11 -3.01 -32.31 -11.62
N SER A 12 -1.86 -31.93 -11.05
CA SER A 12 -0.58 -32.06 -11.76
C SER A 12 -0.15 -33.53 -11.71
N PRO A 13 0.22 -34.16 -12.84
CA PRO A 13 0.48 -35.60 -12.91
C PRO A 13 1.64 -36.10 -12.04
N HIS A 14 2.46 -35.20 -11.47
CA HIS A 14 3.63 -35.53 -10.65
C HIS A 14 3.57 -34.96 -9.22
N LEU A 15 2.41 -34.44 -8.78
CA LEU A 15 2.26 -33.84 -7.46
C LEU A 15 1.12 -34.50 -6.69
N ARG A 16 1.37 -34.93 -5.45
CA ARG A 16 0.34 -35.43 -4.53
C ARG A 16 -0.69 -34.30 -4.29
N ASP A 17 -1.95 -34.55 -4.62
CA ASP A 17 -3.01 -33.53 -4.69
C ASP A 17 -3.65 -33.25 -3.31
N ASP A 18 -2.84 -32.86 -2.34
CA ASP A 18 -3.30 -32.47 -0.99
C ASP A 18 -3.64 -30.95 -0.93
N ARG A 19 -3.93 -30.32 -2.09
CA ARG A 19 -4.01 -28.86 -2.22
C ARG A 19 -5.41 -28.33 -1.93
N PHE A 20 -5.59 -27.79 -0.74
CA PHE A 20 -6.69 -26.87 -0.46
C PHE A 20 -6.38 -25.52 -1.11
N HIS A 21 -7.19 -25.13 -2.10
CA HIS A 21 -7.11 -23.81 -2.71
C HIS A 21 -8.15 -22.90 -2.08
N ALA A 22 -7.72 -21.76 -1.53
CA ALA A 22 -8.60 -20.72 -1.03
C ALA A 22 -8.42 -19.45 -1.87
N LEU A 23 -9.54 -18.89 -2.32
CA LEU A 23 -9.57 -17.56 -2.94
C LEU A 23 -9.96 -16.56 -1.85
N VAL A 24 -9.08 -15.63 -1.52
CA VAL A 24 -9.35 -14.55 -0.57
C VAL A 24 -9.56 -13.26 -1.34
N MET A 25 -10.76 -12.71 -1.23
CA MET A 25 -11.12 -11.43 -1.83
C MET A 25 -10.97 -10.33 -0.79
N LEU A 26 -10.04 -9.41 -1.03
CA LEU A 26 -9.78 -8.28 -0.14
C LEU A 26 -10.52 -7.04 -0.61
N LEU A 27 -11.00 -6.25 0.34
CA LEU A 27 -11.52 -4.92 0.05
C LEU A 27 -10.36 -4.02 -0.38
N PRO A 28 -10.60 -2.98 -1.20
CA PRO A 28 -9.52 -2.11 -1.67
C PRO A 28 -8.69 -1.47 -0.56
N ARG A 29 -9.25 -1.27 0.64
CA ARG A 29 -8.51 -0.77 1.81
C ARG A 29 -7.58 -1.83 2.42
N GLU A 30 -8.01 -3.08 2.43
CA GLU A 30 -7.27 -4.23 2.98
C GLU A 30 -6.11 -4.58 2.06
N SER A 31 -6.32 -4.56 0.75
CA SER A 31 -5.24 -4.78 -0.22
C SER A 31 -4.15 -3.70 -0.11
N LYS A 32 -4.52 -2.42 0.03
CA LYS A 32 -3.55 -1.33 0.20
C LYS A 32 -2.77 -1.45 1.50
N ARG A 33 -3.45 -1.80 2.60
CA ARG A 33 -2.82 -2.07 3.89
C ARG A 33 -1.85 -3.26 3.81
N LEU A 34 -2.24 -4.34 3.13
CA LEU A 34 -1.38 -5.50 2.90
C LEU A 34 -0.14 -5.12 2.10
N LEU A 35 -0.29 -4.34 1.03
CA LEU A 35 0.85 -3.83 0.25
C LEU A 35 1.76 -2.95 1.10
N ALA A 36 1.22 -2.06 1.93
CA ALA A 36 2.02 -1.21 2.81
C ALA A 36 2.86 -2.05 3.79
N ARG A 37 2.26 -3.06 4.44
CA ARG A 37 2.99 -4.00 5.28
C ARG A 37 4.07 -4.74 4.50
N ALA A 38 3.75 -5.24 3.31
CA ALA A 38 4.70 -5.95 2.47
C ALA A 38 5.91 -5.07 2.11
N VAL A 39 5.70 -3.80 1.77
CA VAL A 39 6.78 -2.83 1.48
C VAL A 39 7.72 -2.69 2.68
N LEU A 40 7.20 -2.60 3.91
CA LEU A 40 8.03 -2.50 5.12
C LEU A 40 8.76 -3.80 5.48
N GLN A 41 8.43 -4.92 4.83
CA GLN A 41 9.17 -6.18 4.97
C GLN A 41 10.32 -6.30 3.95
N ILE A 42 10.38 -5.43 2.94
CA ILE A 42 11.44 -5.45 1.92
C ILE A 42 12.80 -5.15 2.59
N PRO A 43 13.85 -5.98 2.37
CA PRO A 43 15.15 -5.81 3.02
C PRO A 43 15.78 -4.43 2.80
N GLU A 44 15.66 -3.87 1.60
CA GLU A 44 16.18 -2.55 1.23
C GLU A 44 15.46 -1.44 1.99
N VAL A 45 14.14 -1.56 2.18
CA VAL A 45 13.33 -0.60 2.94
C VAL A 45 13.72 -0.62 4.42
N ARG A 46 13.92 -1.81 5.00
CA ARG A 46 14.38 -1.94 6.38
C ARG A 46 15.76 -1.32 6.58
N ARG A 47 16.69 -1.63 5.68
CA ARG A 47 18.07 -1.11 5.75
C ARG A 47 18.10 0.41 5.68
N VAL A 48 17.34 1.03 4.78
CA VAL A 48 17.33 2.50 4.65
C VAL A 48 16.63 3.20 5.82
N LEU A 49 15.68 2.51 6.48
CA LEU A 49 15.07 3.00 7.72
C LEU A 49 16.01 2.86 8.94
N GLU A 50 16.97 1.95 8.93
CA GLU A 50 18.02 1.87 9.97
C GLU A 50 19.10 2.94 9.78
N GLY A 51 19.37 3.33 8.53
CA GLY A 51 20.35 4.36 8.20
C GLY A 51 20.22 4.80 6.74
N GLY A 52 19.77 6.03 6.53
CA GLY A 52 19.52 6.59 5.20
C GLY A 52 18.23 7.42 5.10
N TRP A 53 17.81 7.63 3.85
CA TRP A 53 16.66 8.47 3.50
C TRP A 53 15.58 7.63 2.84
N PHE A 54 14.39 7.61 3.44
CA PHE A 54 13.22 6.93 2.91
C PHE A 54 12.13 7.94 2.61
N VAL A 55 11.84 8.12 1.32
CA VAL A 55 10.85 9.09 0.84
C VAL A 55 9.56 8.35 0.47
N ILE A 56 8.48 8.69 1.15
CA ILE A 56 7.15 8.21 0.84
C ILE A 56 6.47 9.25 -0.05
N SER A 57 6.18 8.86 -1.29
CA SER A 57 5.51 9.72 -2.25
C SER A 57 4.06 10.01 -1.83
N ARG A 58 3.47 10.99 -2.50
CA ARG A 58 2.04 11.29 -2.37
C ARG A 58 1.18 10.16 -2.91
N GLY A 59 0.03 9.95 -2.28
CA GLY A 59 -1.03 9.09 -2.77
C GLY A 59 -1.74 8.30 -1.67
N VAL A 60 -2.91 7.76 -2.02
CA VAL A 60 -3.72 6.97 -1.07
C VAL A 60 -2.97 5.73 -0.59
N THR A 61 -2.28 4.99 -1.47
CA THR A 61 -1.55 3.77 -1.08
C THR A 61 -0.28 4.09 -0.28
N PRO A 62 0.59 5.03 -0.71
CA PRO A 62 1.72 5.47 0.12
C PRO A 62 1.32 5.95 1.52
N ALA A 63 0.17 6.62 1.66
CA ALA A 63 -0.34 7.01 2.98
C ALA A 63 -0.52 5.81 3.93
N TYR A 64 -0.86 4.60 3.43
CA TYR A 64 -0.90 3.41 4.29
C TYR A 64 0.50 3.02 4.81
N ILE A 65 1.57 3.26 4.04
CA ILE A 65 2.95 3.01 4.50
C ILE A 65 3.29 3.96 5.65
N LEU A 66 2.92 5.24 5.52
CA LEU A 66 3.07 6.22 6.58
C LEU A 66 2.33 5.79 7.85
N GLU A 67 1.07 5.35 7.73
CA GLU A 67 0.32 4.87 8.90
C GLU A 67 0.94 3.62 9.53
N GLU A 68 1.44 2.66 8.74
CA GLU A 68 2.12 1.48 9.30
C GLU A 68 3.43 1.84 10.02
N LEU A 69 4.16 2.85 9.55
CA LEU A 69 5.39 3.33 10.18
C LEU A 69 5.15 4.16 11.44
N THR A 70 4.14 5.02 11.42
CA THR A 70 3.89 6.00 12.49
C THR A 70 2.88 5.50 13.53
N GLY A 71 2.07 4.50 13.20
CA GLY A 71 0.93 4.06 14.00
C GLY A 71 -0.22 5.06 14.05
N GLN A 72 -0.13 6.19 13.32
CA GLN A 72 -1.15 7.24 13.30
C GLN A 72 -2.00 7.17 12.04
N SER A 73 -3.26 7.57 12.13
CA SER A 73 -4.12 7.70 10.96
C SER A 73 -3.85 8.99 10.19
N THR A 74 -3.91 8.94 8.87
CA THR A 74 -3.71 10.09 7.98
C THR A 74 -4.94 10.33 7.11
N ASP A 75 -5.21 11.59 6.76
CA ASP A 75 -6.18 11.93 5.71
C ASP A 75 -5.62 11.54 4.33
N LYS A 76 -6.01 10.35 3.90
CA LYS A 76 -5.53 9.75 2.65
C LYS A 76 -6.07 10.46 1.42
N ALA A 77 -7.21 11.15 1.52
CA ALA A 77 -7.76 11.90 0.39
C ALA A 77 -6.84 13.09 0.09
N ASN A 78 -6.43 13.80 1.15
CA ASN A 78 -5.54 14.95 1.06
C ASN A 78 -4.09 14.59 0.69
N SER A 79 -3.73 13.31 0.77
CA SER A 79 -2.46 12.78 0.26
C SER A 79 -2.39 12.76 -1.29
N THR A 80 -3.45 13.14 -2.00
CA THR A 80 -3.52 13.16 -3.48
C THR A 80 -3.54 14.58 -4.04
N ALA A 81 -3.30 14.75 -5.34
CA ALA A 81 -3.44 16.05 -6.01
C ALA A 81 -4.83 16.21 -6.63
N GLY A 82 -5.23 15.21 -7.42
CA GLY A 82 -6.56 15.08 -7.99
C GLY A 82 -7.41 14.13 -7.16
N ILE A 83 -8.66 14.49 -6.98
CA ILE A 83 -9.67 13.66 -6.32
C ILE A 83 -10.90 13.54 -7.21
N VAL A 84 -11.56 12.39 -7.13
CA VAL A 84 -12.90 12.21 -7.70
C VAL A 84 -13.88 12.22 -6.55
N THR A 85 -14.70 13.26 -6.48
CA THR A 85 -15.70 13.41 -5.42
C THR A 85 -16.99 13.94 -6.01
N LYS A 86 -18.14 13.50 -5.47
CA LYS A 86 -19.46 13.89 -5.96
C LYS A 86 -19.62 13.72 -7.49
N ALA A 87 -19.07 12.62 -8.02
CA ALA A 87 -19.02 12.30 -9.45
C ALA A 87 -18.36 13.36 -10.35
N ARG A 88 -17.42 14.15 -9.81
CA ARG A 88 -16.66 15.16 -10.54
C ARG A 88 -15.16 15.00 -10.33
N LEU A 89 -14.40 15.37 -11.35
CA LEU A 89 -12.95 15.56 -11.24
C LEU A 89 -12.70 16.88 -10.50
N ALA A 90 -11.90 16.82 -9.45
CA ALA A 90 -11.51 17.97 -8.65
C ALA A 90 -10.05 17.82 -8.19
N SER A 91 -9.56 18.83 -7.48
CA SER A 91 -8.24 18.81 -6.85
C SER A 91 -8.36 19.10 -5.36
N VAL A 92 -7.46 18.52 -4.57
CA VAL A 92 -7.25 18.95 -3.19
C VAL A 92 -6.70 20.38 -3.23
N ILE A 93 -7.25 21.26 -2.40
CA ILE A 93 -6.73 22.62 -2.23
C ILE A 93 -5.29 22.54 -1.73
N GLU A 94 -4.45 23.47 -2.16
CA GLU A 94 -3.00 23.32 -1.99
C GLU A 94 -2.58 23.29 -0.52
N GLU A 95 -3.27 24.08 0.29
CA GLU A 95 -3.07 24.24 1.73
C GLU A 95 -3.36 22.95 2.52
N ASP A 96 -4.25 22.10 1.98
CA ASP A 96 -4.64 20.84 2.61
C ASP A 96 -3.82 19.65 2.10
N ARG A 97 -3.00 19.82 1.05
CA ARG A 97 -2.25 18.71 0.47
C ARG A 97 -1.22 18.18 1.46
N LEU A 98 -1.25 16.87 1.67
CA LEU A 98 -0.29 16.18 2.54
C LEU A 98 0.83 15.52 1.74
N GLY A 99 2.01 15.51 2.35
CA GLY A 99 3.20 14.85 1.85
C GLY A 99 3.86 15.57 0.66
N PRO A 100 4.99 15.06 0.16
CA PRO A 100 5.61 13.77 0.51
C PRO A 100 6.21 13.74 1.93
N TRP A 101 6.42 12.54 2.46
CA TRP A 101 7.02 12.37 3.78
C TRP A 101 8.43 11.84 3.66
N VAL A 102 9.36 12.47 4.37
CA VAL A 102 10.77 12.07 4.37
C VAL A 102 11.15 11.54 5.73
N PHE A 103 11.59 10.28 5.76
CA PHE A 103 12.20 9.66 6.92
C PHE A 103 13.71 9.70 6.77
N LYS A 104 14.39 10.14 7.82
CA LYS A 104 15.85 10.07 7.95
C LYS A 104 16.17 9.19 9.13
N ASP A 105 16.94 8.12 8.89
CA ASP A 105 17.36 7.16 9.91
C ASP A 105 16.16 6.65 10.75
N GLY A 106 15.04 6.39 10.05
CA GLY A 106 13.81 5.87 10.65
C GLY A 106 12.91 6.90 11.34
N GLN A 107 13.35 8.16 11.43
CA GLN A 107 12.59 9.24 12.04
C GLN A 107 11.98 10.16 10.98
N LEU A 108 10.72 10.56 11.18
CA LEU A 108 10.06 11.51 10.29
C LEU A 108 10.74 12.88 10.42
N SER A 109 11.34 13.36 9.34
CA SER A 109 12.13 14.60 9.30
C SER A 109 11.37 15.73 8.62
N GLU A 110 10.63 15.46 7.54
CA GLU A 110 9.88 16.45 6.77
C GLU A 110 8.51 15.91 6.32
N THR A 111 7.54 16.82 6.19
CA THR A 111 6.13 16.58 5.81
C THR A 111 5.69 17.58 4.75
#